data_AF-A0A2S2NSC3-F1
#
_entry.id   AF-A0A2S2NSC3-F1
#
_cell.length_a   1.000
_cell.length_b   1.000
_cell.length_c   1.000
_cell.angle_alpha   90.00
_cell.angle_beta   90.00
_cell.angle_gamma   90.00
#
_symmetry.space_group_name_H-M   'P 1'
#
loop_
_entity.id
_entity.type
_entity.pdbx_description
1 polymer ?
#
loop_
_entity_poly.entity_id
_entity_poly.type
_entity_poly.pdbx_seq_one_letter_code
_entity_poly.pdbx_strand_id
1 'polypeptide(L)'
;KIMKHAFRRCGKVKSVFFHNEPTPIEPEIIPSKYFIPKLIKGFKVAYVVFAHTSGLENALSLKCTESEPFILSTQSAPITNIVNRWCENYNDNIVEVKELQYEIDTYMSEYDKTSAARIQIEKETVDNEDEDGWKTVSKKGRNPGFARKEVIKNNIMKNEAKKKMKKTLKNFYRFQIKETKINQLMELRNKFDNDKSKIELLKQSRKFKPF
;
A
#
# COMPACT_ATOMS: atom_id res chain seq x y z
N LYS A 1 6.01 31.64 -0.25
CA LYS A 1 6.18 33.12 -0.17
C LYS A 1 5.21 33.85 -1.11
N ILE A 2 5.15 33.47 -2.39
CA ILE A 2 4.28 34.09 -3.40
C ILE A 2 2.80 34.14 -2.97
N MET A 3 2.22 33.02 -2.54
CA MET A 3 0.82 32.98 -2.08
C MET A 3 0.54 33.91 -0.88
N LYS A 4 1.50 34.05 0.05
CA LYS A 4 1.34 34.98 1.19
C LYS A 4 1.32 36.44 0.75
N HIS A 5 2.09 36.80 -0.27
CA HIS A 5 2.09 38.14 -0.85
C HIS A 5 0.81 38.41 -1.64
N ALA A 6 0.39 37.43 -2.43
CA ALA A 6 -0.79 37.50 -3.28
C ALA A 6 -2.06 37.80 -2.46
N PHE A 7 -2.28 37.06 -1.37
CA PHE A 7 -3.44 37.25 -0.50
C PHE A 7 -3.28 38.36 0.55
N ARG A 8 -2.22 39.17 0.47
CA ARG A 8 -1.98 40.31 1.40
C ARG A 8 -3.12 41.32 1.37
N ARG A 9 -3.74 41.52 0.19
CA ARG A 9 -4.89 42.43 0.02
C ARG A 9 -6.14 41.92 0.75
N CYS A 10 -6.27 40.61 0.94
CA CYS A 10 -7.43 39.98 1.59
C CYS A 10 -7.28 39.94 3.12
N GLY A 11 -6.06 39.68 3.61
CA GLY A 11 -5.75 39.61 5.03
C GLY A 11 -4.41 38.92 5.35
N LYS A 12 -4.11 38.80 6.64
CA LYS A 12 -2.90 38.10 7.13
C LYS A 12 -3.05 36.58 6.94
N VAL A 13 -2.14 35.98 6.17
CA VAL A 13 -2.08 34.52 5.96
C VAL A 13 -1.21 33.86 7.04
N LYS A 14 -1.79 32.89 7.77
CA LYS A 14 -1.11 32.10 8.82
C LYS A 14 -0.20 31.04 8.20
N SER A 15 -0.76 30.13 7.41
CA SER A 15 -0.03 29.04 6.76
C SER A 15 -0.54 28.80 5.33
N VAL A 16 0.33 28.20 4.50
CA VAL A 16 0.00 27.77 3.15
C VAL A 16 0.52 26.34 3.00
N PHE A 17 -0.36 25.42 2.64
CA PHE A 17 -0.06 24.00 2.48
C PHE A 17 -0.23 23.59 1.02
N PHE A 18 0.53 22.58 0.59
CA PHE A 18 0.46 22.03 -0.76
C PHE A 18 0.23 20.52 -0.69
N HIS A 19 -0.79 20.03 -1.39
CA HIS A 19 -1.14 18.61 -1.47
C HIS A 19 -1.18 18.13 -2.93
N ASN A 20 -0.94 16.83 -3.12
CA ASN A 20 -1.10 16.16 -4.42
C ASN A 20 -2.58 16.02 -4.79
N GLU A 21 -3.39 15.69 -3.78
CA GLU A 21 -4.81 15.41 -3.88
C GLU A 21 -5.57 16.31 -2.90
N PRO A 22 -6.82 16.68 -3.21
CA PRO A 22 -7.64 17.49 -2.32
C PRO A 22 -7.95 16.70 -1.05
N THR A 23 -7.10 16.86 -0.03
CA THR A 23 -7.17 16.16 1.25
C THR A 23 -7.32 17.20 2.36
N PRO A 24 -8.27 17.04 3.30
CA PRO A 24 -8.44 17.95 4.43
C PRO A 24 -7.35 17.84 5.52
N ILE A 25 -6.33 17.01 5.30
CA ILE A 25 -5.34 16.63 6.31
C ILE A 25 -4.23 17.68 6.33
N GLU A 26 -3.86 18.18 7.51
CA GLU A 26 -2.69 19.05 7.64
C GLU A 26 -1.42 18.25 7.27
N PRO A 27 -0.51 18.81 6.46
CA PRO A 27 0.70 18.09 6.08
C PRO A 27 1.56 17.83 7.30
N GLU A 28 2.12 16.63 7.38
CA GLU A 28 3.04 16.25 8.45
C GLU A 28 4.24 17.19 8.45
N ILE A 29 4.48 17.82 9.60
CA ILE A 29 5.65 18.67 9.80
C ILE A 29 6.83 17.74 9.96
N ILE A 30 7.55 17.53 8.87
CA ILE A 30 8.79 16.77 8.89
C ILE A 30 9.86 17.72 9.44
N PRO A 31 10.45 17.41 10.62
CA PRO A 31 11.40 18.31 11.27
C PRO A 31 12.77 18.33 10.58
N SER A 32 13.04 17.37 9.70
CA SER A 32 14.32 17.21 9.02
C SER A 32 14.48 18.17 7.85
N LYS A 33 15.66 18.79 7.79
CA LYS A 33 16.04 19.70 6.71
C LYS A 33 16.38 18.94 5.42
N TYR A 34 16.87 17.70 5.56
CA TYR A 34 17.39 16.91 4.44
C TYR A 34 16.44 15.83 3.96
N PHE A 35 15.60 15.26 4.83
CA PHE A 35 14.62 14.24 4.45
C PHE A 35 13.32 14.87 3.96
N ILE A 36 13.41 15.66 2.90
CA ILE A 36 12.24 16.25 2.26
C ILE A 36 11.50 15.14 1.49
N PRO A 37 10.18 14.95 1.70
CA PRO A 37 9.41 13.99 0.95
C PRO A 37 9.44 14.36 -0.53
N LYS A 38 9.29 13.36 -1.41
CA LYS A 38 9.35 13.54 -2.86
C LYS A 38 8.52 14.76 -3.28
N LEU A 39 9.19 15.72 -3.93
CA LEU A 39 8.54 16.90 -4.50
C LEU A 39 7.34 16.48 -5.33
N ILE A 40 6.20 17.11 -5.07
CA ILE A 40 4.95 16.93 -5.81
C ILE A 40 5.21 17.21 -7.29
N LYS A 41 5.21 16.16 -8.11
CA LYS A 41 5.30 16.25 -9.58
C LYS A 41 3.87 16.20 -10.14
N GLY A 42 3.43 17.28 -10.77
CA GLY A 42 2.10 17.40 -11.38
C GLY A 42 1.25 18.50 -10.75
N PHE A 43 -0.06 18.28 -10.73
CA PHE A 43 -1.03 19.23 -10.18
C PHE A 43 -0.84 19.40 -8.67
N LYS A 44 -1.01 20.64 -8.20
CA LYS A 44 -0.86 21.00 -6.79
C LYS A 44 -2.14 21.67 -6.32
N VAL A 45 -2.71 21.16 -5.25
CA VAL A 45 -3.80 21.81 -4.52
C VAL A 45 -3.17 22.61 -3.39
N ALA A 46 -3.44 23.92 -3.36
CA ALA A 46 -2.92 24.80 -2.30
C ALA A 46 -4.05 25.15 -1.33
N TYR A 47 -3.82 24.91 -0.04
CA TYR A 47 -4.70 25.37 1.04
C TYR A 47 -4.10 26.61 1.68
N VAL A 48 -4.87 27.70 1.69
CA VAL A 48 -4.45 28.99 2.28
C VAL A 48 -5.25 29.20 3.56
N VAL A 49 -4.56 29.27 4.70
CA VAL A 49 -5.18 29.48 6.00
C VAL A 49 -4.97 30.93 6.43
N PHE A 50 -6.07 31.68 6.57
CA PHE A 50 -6.05 33.05 7.08
C PHE A 50 -6.02 33.08 8.60
N ALA A 51 -5.45 34.15 9.16
CA ALA A 51 -5.45 34.38 10.61
C ALA A 51 -6.85 34.79 11.15
N HIS A 52 -7.66 35.43 10.31
CA HIS A 52 -8.99 35.95 10.67
C HIS A 52 -10.03 35.53 9.61
N THR A 53 -11.27 35.33 10.04
CA THR A 53 -12.42 34.97 9.18
C THR A 53 -12.76 36.07 8.18
N SER A 54 -12.57 37.33 8.55
CA SER A 54 -12.69 38.47 7.64
C SER A 54 -11.78 38.35 6.42
N GLY A 55 -10.59 37.77 6.57
CA GLY A 55 -9.67 37.51 5.46
C GLY A 55 -10.21 36.48 4.46
N LEU A 56 -10.97 35.50 4.95
CA LEU A 56 -11.62 34.49 4.13
C LEU A 56 -12.82 35.07 3.37
N GLU A 57 -13.67 35.85 4.04
CA GLU A 57 -14.81 36.53 3.43
C GLU A 57 -14.36 37.53 2.36
N ASN A 58 -13.30 38.28 2.63
CA ASN A 58 -12.66 39.14 1.64
C ASN A 58 -12.10 38.35 0.46
N ALA A 59 -11.46 37.20 0.69
CA ALA A 59 -10.93 36.37 -0.38
C ALA A 59 -12.04 35.75 -1.26
N LEU A 60 -13.18 35.36 -0.67
CA LEU A 60 -14.33 34.81 -1.39
C LEU A 60 -15.12 35.87 -2.16
N SER A 61 -15.17 37.10 -1.64
CA SER A 61 -15.86 38.23 -2.27
C SER A 61 -15.04 38.89 -3.38
N LEU A 62 -13.72 38.64 -3.44
CA LEU A 62 -12.89 39.03 -4.57
C LEU A 62 -13.34 38.31 -5.84
N LYS A 63 -14.04 39.04 -6.69
CA LYS A 63 -14.27 38.63 -8.08
C LYS A 63 -13.05 39.09 -8.89
N CYS A 64 -12.36 38.15 -9.52
CA CYS A 64 -11.37 38.48 -10.55
C CYS A 64 -12.10 39.07 -11.76
N THR A 65 -12.36 40.38 -11.74
CA THR A 65 -12.86 41.11 -12.91
C THR A 65 -11.68 41.37 -13.85
N GLU A 66 -11.91 41.29 -15.17
CA GLU A 66 -10.87 41.52 -16.19
C GLU A 66 -10.14 42.87 -16.04
N SER A 67 -10.74 43.83 -15.34
CA SER A 67 -10.19 45.17 -15.09
C SER A 67 -9.13 45.26 -13.99
N GLU A 68 -9.01 44.29 -13.08
CA GLU A 68 -7.92 44.23 -12.08
C GLU A 68 -7.35 42.80 -12.03
N PRO A 69 -6.43 42.45 -12.96
CA PRO A 69 -5.79 41.15 -12.92
C PRO A 69 -5.00 40.99 -11.62
N PHE A 70 -5.08 39.81 -11.04
CA PHE A 70 -4.36 39.47 -9.81
C PHE A 70 -2.86 39.28 -10.11
N ILE A 71 -2.09 40.36 -9.97
CA ILE A 71 -0.66 40.37 -10.29
C ILE A 71 0.13 39.69 -9.16
N LEU A 72 0.69 38.53 -9.46
CA LEU A 72 1.50 37.74 -8.53
C LEU A 72 2.95 38.24 -8.39
N SER A 73 3.44 38.99 -9.37
CA SER A 73 4.82 39.52 -9.43
C SER A 73 4.80 41.03 -9.24
N THR A 74 5.31 41.52 -8.12
CA THR A 74 5.42 42.96 -7.84
C THR A 74 6.89 43.34 -7.71
N GLN A 75 7.26 44.61 -7.88
CA GLN A 75 8.64 45.07 -7.65
C GLN A 75 9.16 44.71 -6.25
N SER A 76 8.28 44.66 -5.25
CA SER A 76 8.60 44.24 -3.89
C SER A 76 8.74 42.72 -3.69
N ALA A 77 8.21 41.89 -4.60
CA ALA A 77 8.24 40.43 -4.51
C ALA A 77 8.18 39.83 -5.93
N PRO A 78 9.28 39.91 -6.70
CA PRO A 78 9.31 39.35 -8.04
C PRO A 78 9.25 37.83 -7.98
N ILE A 79 8.55 37.23 -8.95
CA ILE A 79 8.68 35.79 -9.19
C ILE A 79 10.11 35.53 -9.64
N THR A 80 10.82 34.65 -8.93
CA THR A 80 12.21 34.30 -9.25
C THR A 80 12.30 33.80 -10.68
N ASN A 81 13.26 34.33 -11.45
CA ASN A 81 13.60 33.80 -12.76
C ASN A 81 13.90 32.31 -12.67
N ILE A 82 13.63 31.58 -13.76
CA ILE A 82 13.89 30.14 -13.83
C ILE A 82 15.35 29.86 -13.47
N VAL A 83 16.30 30.64 -13.98
CA VAL A 83 17.73 30.50 -13.69
C VAL A 83 18.01 30.61 -12.19
N ASN A 84 17.53 31.66 -11.52
CA ASN A 84 17.75 31.84 -10.08
C ASN A 84 17.15 30.68 -9.27
N ARG A 85 15.94 30.24 -9.64
CA ARG A 85 15.30 29.09 -9.01
C ARG A 85 16.12 27.81 -9.19
N TRP A 86 16.74 27.61 -10.35
CA TRP A 86 17.63 26.47 -10.59
C TRP A 86 18.92 26.58 -9.79
N CYS A 87 19.52 27.77 -9.69
CA CYS A 87 20.69 28.02 -8.85
C CYS A 87 20.40 27.76 -7.37
N GLU A 88 19.26 28.26 -6.86
CA GLU A 88 18.78 27.98 -5.49
C GLU A 88 18.62 26.48 -5.27
N ASN A 89 17.89 25.79 -6.15
CA ASN A 89 17.70 24.35 -6.05
C ASN A 89 19.01 23.56 -6.13
N TYR A 90 19.97 24.00 -6.95
CA TYR A 90 21.29 23.39 -7.02
C TYR A 90 22.06 23.57 -5.72
N ASN A 91 22.07 24.78 -5.16
CA ASN A 91 22.70 25.08 -3.88
C ASN A 91 22.05 24.31 -2.72
N ASP A 92 20.72 24.17 -2.71
CA ASP A 92 19.99 23.40 -1.72
C ASP A 92 20.31 21.89 -1.79
N ASN A 93 20.64 21.37 -2.97
CA ASN A 93 21.11 20.00 -3.12
C ASN A 93 22.54 19.80 -2.57
N ILE A 94 23.31 20.87 -2.41
CA ILE A 94 24.63 20.80 -1.78
C ILE A 94 24.44 20.77 -0.27
N VAL A 95 24.49 19.57 0.28
CA VAL A 95 24.32 19.34 1.71
C VAL A 95 25.66 19.47 2.44
N GLU A 96 25.68 20.23 3.54
CA GLU A 96 26.81 20.24 4.46
C GLU A 96 26.89 18.91 5.21
N VAL A 97 27.99 18.19 5.01
CA VAL A 97 28.19 16.82 5.53
C VAL A 97 28.08 16.76 7.06
N LYS A 98 28.54 17.79 7.77
CA LYS A 98 28.55 17.83 9.24
C LYS A 98 27.14 17.96 9.83
N GLU A 99 26.34 18.88 9.29
CA GLU A 99 24.94 19.06 9.71
C GLU A 99 24.13 17.78 9.44
N LEU A 100 24.35 17.16 8.28
CA LEU A 100 23.68 15.91 7.90
C LEU A 100 24.05 14.76 8.84
N GLN A 101 25.33 14.59 9.16
CA GLN A 101 25.79 13.55 10.08
C GLN A 101 25.14 13.72 11.45
N TYR A 102 25.11 14.95 11.98
CA TYR A 102 24.47 15.23 13.26
C TYR A 102 22.97 14.85 13.27
N GLU A 103 22.25 15.17 12.20
CA GLU A 103 20.83 14.82 12.07
C GLU A 103 20.62 13.29 12.01
N ILE A 104 21.47 12.59 11.24
CA ILE A 104 21.44 11.13 11.14
C ILE A 104 21.76 10.47 12.50
N ASP A 105 22.79 10.93 13.19
CA ASP A 105 23.21 10.38 14.47
C ASP A 105 22.14 10.58 15.55
N THR A 106 21.50 11.76 15.55
CA THR A 106 20.37 12.06 16.45
C THR A 106 19.20 11.11 16.17
N TYR A 107 18.82 10.96 14.91
CA TYR A 107 17.75 10.05 14.49
C TYR A 107 18.05 8.60 14.84
N MET A 108 19.27 8.11 14.56
CA MET A 108 19.68 6.73 14.87
C MET A 108 19.71 6.48 16.37
N SER A 109 20.19 7.42 17.17
CA SER A 109 20.17 7.33 18.64
C SER A 109 18.73 7.22 19.18
N GLU A 110 17.78 8.02 18.66
CA GLU A 110 16.37 7.91 19.03
C GLU A 110 15.75 6.58 18.59
N TYR A 111 16.06 6.15 17.36
CA TYR A 111 15.60 4.88 16.83
C TYR A 111 16.10 3.70 17.66
N ASP A 112 17.39 3.66 18.00
CA ASP A 112 17.99 2.59 18.79
C ASP A 112 17.39 2.53 20.20
N LYS A 113 17.13 3.69 20.84
CA LYS A 113 16.41 3.74 22.12
C LYS A 113 15.02 3.15 22.03
N THR A 114 14.23 3.55 21.03
CA THR A 114 12.86 3.04 20.85
C THR A 114 12.84 1.57 20.47
N SER A 115 13.78 1.13 19.64
CA SER A 115 13.97 -0.28 19.26
C SER A 115 14.35 -1.14 20.47
N ALA A 116 15.32 -0.68 21.27
CA ALA A 116 15.72 -1.37 22.50
C ALA A 116 14.57 -1.46 23.50
N ALA A 117 13.80 -0.39 23.70
CA ALA A 117 12.61 -0.39 24.55
C ALA A 117 11.56 -1.39 24.05
N ARG A 118 11.29 -1.43 22.73
CA ARG A 118 10.38 -2.43 22.14
C ARG A 118 10.87 -3.86 22.36
N ILE A 119 12.18 -4.10 22.22
CA ILE A 119 12.77 -5.42 22.46
C ILE A 119 12.69 -5.80 23.95
N GLN A 120 12.86 -4.85 24.87
CA GLN A 120 12.70 -5.08 26.30
C GLN A 120 11.25 -5.43 26.65
N ILE A 121 10.28 -4.64 26.18
CA ILE A 121 8.85 -4.93 26.34
C ILE A 121 8.54 -6.32 25.79
N GLU A 122 9.00 -6.65 24.58
CA GLU A 122 8.77 -7.98 24.00
C GLU A 122 9.37 -9.10 24.86
N LYS A 123 10.59 -8.94 25.39
CA LYS A 123 11.18 -9.90 26.33
C LYS A 123 10.35 -10.06 27.60
N GLU A 124 9.95 -8.95 28.22
CA GLU A 124 9.11 -8.96 29.42
C GLU A 124 7.78 -9.66 29.16
N THR A 125 7.10 -9.37 28.04
CA THR A 125 5.86 -10.06 27.67
C THR A 125 6.03 -11.54 27.38
N VAL A 126 7.22 -11.98 26.96
CA VAL A 126 7.52 -13.39 26.70
C VAL A 126 7.88 -14.14 27.98
N ASP A 127 8.54 -13.46 28.91
CA ASP A 127 8.96 -14.06 30.18
C ASP A 127 7.84 -14.08 31.23
N ASN A 128 6.88 -13.16 31.14
CA ASN A 128 5.66 -13.19 31.94
C ASN A 128 4.77 -14.37 31.51
N GLU A 129 4.46 -15.23 32.47
CA GLU A 129 3.49 -16.31 32.31
C GLU A 129 2.09 -15.72 32.41
N ASP A 130 1.20 -16.11 31.50
CA ASP A 130 -0.20 -15.68 31.53
C ASP A 130 -0.90 -16.21 32.80
N GLU A 131 -2.07 -15.64 33.16
CA GLU A 131 -2.87 -16.05 34.32
C GLU A 131 -3.25 -17.56 34.31
N ASP A 132 -3.28 -18.17 33.12
CA ASP A 132 -3.49 -19.61 32.90
C ASP A 132 -2.18 -20.46 32.88
N GLY A 133 -1.02 -19.87 33.20
CA GLY A 133 0.28 -20.54 33.26
C GLY A 133 0.91 -20.91 31.90
N TRP A 134 0.45 -20.29 30.81
CA TRP A 134 1.04 -20.47 29.47
C TRP A 134 2.16 -19.44 29.23
N LYS A 135 3.28 -19.89 28.69
CA LYS A 135 4.39 -19.03 28.24
C LYS A 135 4.32 -18.83 26.72
N THR A 136 4.27 -17.57 26.28
CA THR A 136 4.21 -17.23 24.86
C THR A 136 5.58 -17.47 24.18
N VAL A 137 5.67 -18.49 23.32
CA VAL A 137 6.89 -18.77 22.55
C VAL A 137 7.09 -17.70 21.47
N SER A 138 8.11 -16.85 21.63
CA SER A 138 8.45 -15.84 20.63
C SER A 138 9.22 -16.42 19.43
N LYS A 139 9.18 -15.70 18.31
CA LYS A 139 9.84 -16.08 17.04
C LYS A 139 11.35 -15.83 17.03
N LYS A 140 12.05 -15.96 18.16
CA LYS A 140 13.48 -15.63 18.24
C LYS A 140 14.35 -16.88 18.03
N GLY A 141 15.26 -16.82 17.06
CA GLY A 141 16.23 -17.90 16.79
C GLY A 141 16.60 -18.04 15.30
N ARG A 142 17.36 -19.10 14.97
CA ARG A 142 17.85 -19.39 13.60
C ARG A 142 16.73 -19.63 12.57
N ASN A 143 15.52 -19.97 13.04
CA ASN A 143 14.31 -20.09 12.23
C ASN A 143 13.18 -19.23 12.83
N PRO A 144 13.17 -17.91 12.58
CA PRO A 144 12.03 -17.09 12.93
C PRO A 144 10.84 -17.59 12.11
N GLY A 145 9.80 -18.12 12.78
CA GLY A 145 8.67 -18.75 12.11
C GLY A 145 8.06 -17.88 11.00
N PHE A 146 7.39 -18.52 10.04
CA PHE A 146 6.91 -17.88 8.81
C PHE A 146 6.17 -16.54 9.03
N ALA A 147 6.43 -15.57 8.17
CA ALA A 147 5.66 -14.33 8.13
C ALA A 147 4.18 -14.63 7.84
N ARG A 148 3.26 -13.94 8.50
CA ARG A 148 1.81 -14.07 8.29
C ARG A 148 1.38 -13.41 6.98
N LYS A 149 1.98 -13.81 5.86
CA LYS A 149 1.53 -13.44 4.52
C LYS A 149 0.66 -14.57 3.98
N GLU A 150 -0.45 -14.23 3.35
CA GLU A 150 -1.40 -15.21 2.79
C GLU A 150 -0.74 -16.16 1.79
N VAL A 151 0.19 -15.65 0.98
CA VAL A 151 0.97 -16.44 0.02
C VAL A 151 1.78 -17.54 0.70
N ILE A 152 2.40 -17.23 1.84
CA ILE A 152 3.22 -18.18 2.59
C ILE A 152 2.33 -19.24 3.24
N LYS A 153 1.20 -18.82 3.84
CA LYS A 153 0.19 -19.73 4.40
C LYS A 153 -0.32 -20.71 3.33
N ASN A 154 -0.68 -20.20 2.16
CA ASN A 154 -1.16 -21.01 1.05
C ASN A 154 -0.11 -22.02 0.56
N ASN A 155 1.17 -21.64 0.50
CA ASN A 155 2.24 -22.55 0.13
C ASN A 155 2.49 -23.64 1.18
N ILE A 156 2.39 -23.32 2.48
CA ILE A 156 2.47 -24.31 3.56
C ILE A 156 1.32 -25.31 3.45
N MET A 157 0.08 -24.83 3.31
CA MET A 157 -1.10 -25.69 3.15
C MET A 157 -0.99 -26.59 1.91
N LYS A 158 -0.49 -26.07 0.78
CA LYS A 158 -0.23 -26.88 -0.43
C LYS A 158 0.81 -27.98 -0.17
N ASN A 159 1.90 -27.66 0.52
CA ASN A 159 2.94 -28.64 0.85
C ASN A 159 2.44 -29.70 1.84
N GLU A 160 1.61 -29.32 2.81
CA GLU A 160 0.96 -30.26 3.72
C GLU A 160 -0.03 -31.18 2.99
N ALA A 161 -0.85 -30.64 2.08
CA ALA A 161 -1.74 -31.45 1.25
C ALA A 161 -0.96 -32.47 0.40
N LYS A 162 0.16 -32.06 -0.21
CA LYS A 162 1.07 -32.97 -0.93
C LYS A 162 1.64 -34.06 -0.02
N LYS A 163 2.07 -33.71 1.19
CA LYS A 163 2.57 -34.68 2.18
C LYS A 163 1.48 -35.66 2.60
N LYS A 164 0.24 -35.19 2.83
CA LYS A 164 -0.92 -36.05 3.14
C LYS A 164 -1.20 -37.03 2.00
N MET A 165 -1.22 -36.56 0.75
CA MET A 165 -1.41 -37.43 -0.42
C MET A 165 -0.31 -38.50 -0.58
N LYS A 166 0.94 -38.18 -0.20
CA LYS A 166 2.03 -39.17 -0.19
C LYS A 166 1.90 -40.19 0.94
N LYS A 167 1.32 -39.80 2.07
CA LYS A 167 1.11 -40.68 3.25
C LYS A 167 -0.12 -41.58 3.12
N THR A 168 -1.10 -41.21 2.30
CA THR A 168 -2.24 -42.08 2.02
C THR A 168 -1.82 -43.21 1.07
N LEU A 169 -1.72 -44.44 1.57
CA LEU A 169 -1.52 -45.62 0.72
C LEU A 169 -2.81 -45.88 -0.05
N LYS A 170 -2.78 -45.72 -1.38
CA LYS A 170 -3.88 -46.12 -2.26
C LYS A 170 -3.91 -47.65 -2.35
N ASN A 171 -5.11 -48.23 -2.35
CA ASN A 171 -5.33 -49.68 -2.45
C ASN A 171 -4.74 -50.48 -1.28
N PHE A 172 -4.59 -49.85 -0.12
CA PHE A 172 -4.11 -50.53 1.09
C PHE A 172 -5.12 -51.58 1.58
N TYR A 173 -6.41 -51.25 1.46
CA TYR A 173 -7.49 -52.15 1.88
C TYR A 173 -8.18 -52.81 0.69
N ARG A 174 -8.59 -54.07 0.88
CA ARG A 174 -9.29 -54.87 -0.14
C ARG A 174 -10.61 -54.24 -0.59
N PHE A 175 -11.29 -53.51 0.29
CA PHE A 175 -12.53 -52.80 -0.08
C PHE A 175 -12.26 -51.65 -1.07
N GLN A 176 -11.12 -50.95 -0.96
CA GLN A 176 -10.74 -49.88 -1.91
C GLN A 176 -10.53 -50.44 -3.32
N ILE A 177 -9.89 -51.62 -3.41
CA ILE A 177 -9.71 -52.35 -4.68
C ILE A 177 -11.06 -52.81 -5.26
N LYS A 178 -11.98 -53.27 -4.40
CA LYS A 178 -13.32 -53.69 -4.84
C LYS A 178 -14.14 -52.50 -5.34
N GLU A 179 -14.13 -51.40 -4.61
CA GLU A 179 -14.85 -50.17 -4.93
C GLU A 179 -14.34 -49.51 -6.21
N THR A 180 -13.02 -49.41 -6.39
CA THR A 180 -12.41 -48.91 -7.63
C THR A 180 -12.81 -49.74 -8.86
N LYS A 181 -12.82 -51.07 -8.74
CA LYS A 181 -13.31 -51.94 -9.83
C LYS A 181 -14.79 -51.75 -10.13
N ILE A 182 -15.62 -51.59 -9.11
CA ILE A 182 -17.05 -51.31 -9.27
C ILE A 182 -17.25 -49.95 -9.97
N ASN A 183 -16.52 -48.92 -9.54
CA ASN A 183 -16.58 -47.58 -10.14
C ASN A 183 -16.15 -47.58 -11.61
N GLN A 184 -15.07 -48.30 -11.95
CA GLN A 184 -14.65 -48.49 -13.34
C GLN A 184 -15.72 -49.20 -14.19
N LEU A 185 -16.38 -50.21 -13.62
CA LEU A 185 -17.45 -50.93 -14.32
C LEU A 185 -18.68 -50.04 -14.54
N MET A 186 -19.06 -49.22 -13.55
CA MET A 186 -20.12 -48.22 -13.70
C MET A 186 -19.78 -47.17 -14.76
N GLU A 187 -18.54 -46.68 -14.79
CA GLU A 187 -18.09 -45.73 -15.81
C GLU A 187 -18.18 -46.33 -17.23
N LEU A 188 -17.82 -47.60 -17.41
CA LEU A 188 -17.94 -48.29 -18.69
C LEU A 188 -19.41 -48.48 -19.13
N ARG A 189 -20.31 -48.81 -18.20
CA ARG A 189 -21.75 -48.89 -18.50
C ARG A 189 -22.30 -47.54 -18.94
N ASN A 190 -21.97 -46.47 -18.22
CA ASN A 190 -22.40 -45.12 -18.57
C ASN A 190 -21.88 -44.69 -19.96
N LYS A 191 -20.62 -45.00 -20.29
CA LYS A 191 -20.06 -44.74 -21.62
C LYS A 191 -20.80 -45.54 -22.70
N PHE A 192 -21.11 -46.81 -22.44
CA PHE A 192 -21.84 -47.65 -23.38
C PHE A 192 -23.26 -47.13 -23.66
N ASP A 193 -23.99 -46.71 -22.64
CA ASP A 193 -25.35 -46.15 -22.80
C ASP A 193 -25.32 -44.83 -23.58
N ASN A 194 -24.32 -43.98 -23.32
CA ASN A 194 -24.08 -42.76 -24.10
C ASN A 194 -23.75 -43.05 -25.57
N ASP A 195 -22.91 -44.05 -25.84
CA ASP A 195 -22.57 -44.42 -27.21
C ASP A 195 -23.76 -45.06 -27.93
N LYS A 196 -24.57 -45.87 -27.22
CA LYS A 196 -25.79 -46.46 -27.76
C LYS A 196 -26.80 -45.39 -28.17
N SER A 197 -27.08 -44.42 -27.29
CA SER A 197 -27.97 -43.30 -27.60
C SER A 197 -27.47 -42.45 -28.77
N LYS A 198 -26.15 -42.25 -28.88
CA LYS A 198 -25.52 -41.56 -30.02
C LYS A 198 -25.69 -42.32 -31.34
N ILE A 199 -25.54 -43.64 -31.32
CA ILE A 199 -25.77 -44.48 -32.51
C ILE A 199 -27.24 -44.47 -32.91
N GLU A 200 -28.17 -44.49 -31.96
CA GLU A 200 -29.62 -44.40 -32.23
C GLU A 200 -29.98 -43.07 -32.90
N LEU A 201 -29.44 -41.95 -32.41
CA LEU A 201 -29.57 -40.65 -33.07
C LEU A 201 -29.03 -40.65 -34.50
N LEU A 202 -27.84 -41.22 -34.72
CA LEU A 202 -27.24 -41.33 -36.06
C LEU A 202 -28.09 -42.19 -37.00
N LYS A 203 -28.65 -43.31 -36.52
CA LYS A 203 -29.56 -44.15 -37.30
C LYS A 203 -30.84 -43.40 -37.66
N GLN A 204 -31.42 -42.63 -36.73
CA GLN A 204 -32.60 -41.80 -37.00
C GLN A 204 -32.33 -40.69 -38.01
N SER A 205 -31.12 -40.10 -38.00
CA SER A 205 -30.71 -39.11 -39.01
C SER A 205 -30.44 -39.73 -40.39
N ARG A 206 -29.98 -40.99 -40.44
CA ARG A 206 -29.75 -41.76 -41.67
C ARG A 206 -31.06 -42.42 -42.13
N LYS A 207 -32.03 -41.61 -42.53
CA LYS A 207 -33.19 -42.11 -43.29
C LYS A 207 -32.83 -42.11 -44.78
N PHE A 208 -32.83 -43.30 -45.37
CA PHE A 208 -32.69 -43.49 -46.81
C PHE A 208 -33.83 -42.75 -47.51
N LYS A 209 -33.51 -41.84 -48.44
CA LYS A 209 -34.49 -41.14 -49.28
C LYS A 209 -34.38 -41.73 -50.69
N PRO A 210 -35.26 -42.67 -51.08
CA PRO A 210 -35.19 -43.28 -52.39
C PRO A 210 -36.03 -42.54 -53.42
N PHE A 211 -35.92 -41.21 -53.52
CA PHE A 211 -36.33 -40.37 -54.65
C PHE A 211 -35.62 -39.02 -54.52
#